data_AF-A0A4P6KZT0-F1
#
_entry.id   AF-A0A4P6KZT0-F1
#
_cell.length_a   1.000
_cell.length_b   1.000
_cell.length_c   1.000
_cell.angle_alpha   90.00
_cell.angle_beta   90.00
_cell.angle_gamma   90.00
#
_symmetry.space_group_name_H-M   'P 1'
#
loop_
_entity.id
_entity.type
_entity.pdbx_description
1 polymer ?
#
loop_
_entity_poly.entity_id
_entity_poly.type
_entity_poly.pdbx_seq_one_letter_code
_entity_poly.pdbx_strand_id
1 'polypeptide(L)'
;MSCRWLTPGMKTVDDKALFAVEWDLTATVDGWVFGVFTFLIGDVCVGDPEDTSVDMLGVARWVRDFLSVPRNRFEEGLFAMPAERVYALLAGSVLAGGGDSGAHVEPYENTFARFHLSHLGMSSFDAVTLLLVKDENGAERCIWQIGSGPVSDACFPPSTLESVLAEFLHAFEMRCPNPTRTGA
;
A
#
# COMPACT_ATOMS: atom_id res chain seq x y z
N MET A 1 -10.55 -14.20 -14.33
CA MET A 1 -9.16 -14.01 -14.77
C MET A 1 -8.29 -14.41 -13.58
N SER A 2 -7.54 -15.52 -13.70
CA SER A 2 -6.65 -15.97 -12.64
C SER A 2 -5.32 -15.24 -12.80
N CYS A 3 -4.84 -14.59 -11.73
CA CYS A 3 -3.49 -14.06 -11.65
C CYS A 3 -2.50 -15.23 -11.79
N ARG A 4 -2.11 -15.53 -13.03
CA ARG A 4 -1.20 -16.63 -13.39
C ARG A 4 0.00 -16.06 -14.13
N TRP A 5 0.67 -15.10 -13.50
CA TRP A 5 1.92 -14.55 -13.97
C TRP A 5 2.92 -14.50 -12.83
N LEU A 6 3.23 -15.67 -12.24
CA LEU A 6 4.49 -15.78 -11.51
C LEU A 6 5.60 -15.87 -12.56
N THR A 7 6.22 -14.74 -12.90
CA THR A 7 7.47 -14.69 -13.65
C THR A 7 8.51 -15.56 -12.92
N PRO A 8 9.36 -16.32 -13.65
CA PRO A 8 10.41 -17.10 -13.02
C PRO A 8 11.34 -16.17 -12.20
N GLY A 9 11.31 -16.29 -10.87
CA GLY A 9 12.11 -15.48 -9.94
C GLY A 9 11.31 -14.64 -8.95
N MET A 10 10.00 -14.47 -9.19
CA MET A 10 9.12 -13.68 -8.35
C MET A 10 8.79 -14.41 -7.03
N LYS A 11 8.88 -13.69 -5.91
CA LYS A 11 8.67 -14.26 -4.56
C LYS A 11 7.36 -13.77 -3.99
N THR A 12 6.47 -14.69 -3.67
CA THR A 12 5.33 -14.45 -2.79
C THR A 12 5.72 -14.76 -1.35
N VAL A 13 5.17 -14.01 -0.41
CA VAL A 13 5.32 -14.29 1.01
C VAL A 13 3.95 -14.74 1.56
N ASP A 14 3.93 -16.02 1.96
CA ASP A 14 2.88 -16.79 2.68
C ASP A 14 1.63 -17.36 1.94
N ASP A 15 1.16 -18.50 2.48
CA ASP A 15 0.30 -19.56 1.91
C ASP A 15 -1.20 -19.43 2.29
N LYS A 16 -1.68 -18.21 2.61
CA LYS A 16 -3.07 -17.95 3.08
C LYS A 16 -3.74 -16.71 2.45
N ALA A 17 -3.61 -16.59 1.13
CA ALA A 17 -4.53 -16.04 0.12
C ALA A 17 -5.37 -14.76 0.38
N LEU A 18 -5.05 -13.91 1.37
CA LEU A 18 -5.80 -12.67 1.61
C LEU A 18 -5.03 -11.41 1.20
N PHE A 19 -3.76 -11.33 1.56
CA PHE A 19 -2.87 -10.21 1.21
C PHE A 19 -1.44 -10.71 1.03
N ALA A 20 -0.77 -10.27 -0.03
CA ALA A 20 0.65 -10.49 -0.24
C ALA A 20 1.29 -9.27 -0.92
N VAL A 21 2.62 -9.21 -0.85
CA VAL A 21 3.43 -8.25 -1.62
C VAL A 21 4.18 -9.03 -2.68
N GLU A 22 4.04 -8.60 -3.91
CA GLU A 22 4.81 -9.10 -5.03
C GLU A 22 5.87 -8.07 -5.41
N TRP A 23 7.12 -8.50 -5.50
CA TRP A 23 8.22 -7.61 -5.80
C TRP A 23 9.39 -8.33 -6.47
N ASP A 24 10.14 -7.58 -7.26
CA ASP A 24 11.41 -8.02 -7.83
C ASP A 24 12.35 -6.84 -8.07
N LEU A 25 13.65 -7.13 -8.22
CA LEU A 25 14.68 -6.15 -8.54
C LEU A 25 15.06 -6.27 -10.02
N THR A 26 14.92 -5.19 -10.76
CA THR A 26 15.11 -5.19 -12.21
C THR A 26 16.46 -4.61 -12.60
N ALA A 27 16.89 -3.53 -11.94
CA ALA A 27 18.13 -2.85 -12.26
C ALA A 27 18.75 -2.13 -11.05
N THR A 28 20.06 -1.90 -11.12
CA THR A 28 20.76 -0.97 -10.23
C THR A 28 21.59 -0.02 -11.08
N VAL A 29 21.30 1.28 -11.01
CA VAL A 29 21.95 2.32 -11.82
C VAL A 29 22.33 3.48 -10.91
N ASP A 30 23.63 3.81 -10.84
CA ASP A 30 24.16 4.92 -10.03
C ASP A 30 23.69 4.91 -8.57
N GLY A 31 23.55 3.71 -7.99
CA GLY A 31 23.11 3.51 -6.60
C GLY A 31 21.58 3.49 -6.40
N TRP A 32 20.80 3.79 -7.43
CA TRP A 32 19.35 3.59 -7.43
C TRP A 32 19.02 2.13 -7.68
N VAL A 33 18.08 1.58 -6.90
CA VAL A 33 17.61 0.19 -7.06
C VAL A 33 16.18 0.24 -7.59
N PHE A 34 16.02 -0.21 -8.82
CA PHE A 34 14.73 -0.24 -9.50
C PHE A 34 14.13 -1.64 -9.48
N GLY A 35 12.81 -1.72 -9.53
CA GLY A 35 12.10 -2.97 -9.42
C GLY A 35 10.63 -2.86 -9.75
N VAL A 36 9.92 -3.94 -9.41
CA VAL A 36 8.45 -4.02 -9.41
C VAL A 36 8.01 -4.13 -7.96
N PHE A 37 6.90 -3.49 -7.62
CA PHE A 37 6.27 -3.61 -6.31
C PHE A 37 4.75 -3.49 -6.45
N THR A 38 4.01 -4.54 -6.08
CA THR A 38 2.54 -4.56 -6.13
C THR A 38 1.97 -5.25 -4.91
N PHE A 39 0.71 -4.94 -4.59
CA PHE A 39 -0.06 -5.70 -3.61
C PHE A 39 -0.93 -6.72 -4.34
N LEU A 40 -0.96 -7.94 -3.81
CA LEU A 40 -1.92 -8.96 -4.21
C LEU A 40 -2.97 -9.08 -3.12
N ILE A 41 -4.21 -8.67 -3.44
CA ILE A 41 -5.35 -8.72 -2.51
C ILE A 41 -6.34 -9.74 -3.04
N GLY A 42 -6.39 -10.92 -2.43
CA GLY A 42 -7.02 -12.09 -3.04
C GLY A 42 -6.41 -12.40 -4.41
N ASP A 43 -7.23 -12.38 -5.47
CA ASP A 43 -6.79 -12.57 -6.87
C ASP A 43 -6.51 -11.25 -7.62
N VAL A 44 -6.57 -10.10 -6.94
CA VAL A 44 -6.45 -8.77 -7.56
C VAL A 44 -5.04 -8.22 -7.34
N CYS A 45 -4.38 -7.87 -8.45
CA CYS A 45 -3.15 -7.08 -8.41
C CYS A 45 -3.50 -5.58 -8.26
N VAL A 46 -2.96 -4.95 -7.23
CA VAL A 46 -3.11 -3.54 -6.92
C VAL A 46 -1.74 -2.88 -7.08
N GLY A 47 -1.65 -2.02 -8.09
CA GLY A 47 -0.41 -1.44 -8.61
C GLY A 47 -0.19 -1.80 -10.07
N ASP A 48 0.88 -1.28 -10.67
CA ASP A 48 1.27 -1.60 -12.03
C ASP A 48 2.36 -2.69 -12.03
N PRO A 49 2.05 -3.94 -12.40
CA PRO A 49 3.05 -5.01 -12.46
C PRO A 49 4.05 -4.83 -13.62
N GLU A 50 3.76 -3.96 -14.59
CA GLU A 50 4.66 -3.64 -15.70
C GLU A 50 5.60 -2.46 -15.37
N ASP A 51 5.37 -1.74 -14.27
CA ASP A 51 6.25 -0.68 -13.80
C ASP A 51 7.51 -1.26 -13.17
N THR A 52 8.56 -1.34 -13.98
CA THR A 52 9.90 -1.78 -13.57
C THR A 52 10.79 -0.63 -13.09
N SER A 53 10.25 0.59 -13.01
CA SER A 53 10.95 1.82 -12.65
C SER A 53 10.73 2.26 -11.20
N VAL A 54 10.06 1.43 -10.39
CA VAL A 54 9.79 1.70 -8.98
C VAL A 54 11.11 1.82 -8.22
N ASP A 55 11.32 2.94 -7.51
CA ASP A 55 12.44 3.10 -6.58
C ASP A 55 12.23 2.23 -5.33
N MET A 56 12.87 1.07 -5.31
CA MET A 56 12.70 0.07 -4.26
C MET A 56 13.33 0.49 -2.93
N LEU A 57 14.36 1.36 -2.95
CA LEU A 57 14.89 1.95 -1.72
C LEU A 57 13.90 2.94 -1.12
N GLY A 58 13.23 3.73 -1.96
CA GLY A 58 12.12 4.59 -1.61
C GLY A 58 10.96 3.81 -0.98
N VAL A 59 10.50 2.74 -1.63
CA VAL A 59 9.47 1.83 -1.11
C VAL A 59 9.87 1.27 0.25
N ALA A 60 11.09 0.71 0.37
CA ALA A 60 11.56 0.15 1.64
C ALA A 60 11.62 1.19 2.77
N ARG A 61 11.95 2.45 2.44
CA ARG A 61 11.89 3.56 3.40
C ARG A 61 10.46 3.86 3.83
N TRP A 62 9.52 4.00 2.90
CA TRP A 62 8.12 4.28 3.24
C TRP A 62 7.48 3.17 4.04
N VAL A 63 7.77 1.91 3.69
CA VAL A 63 7.32 0.75 4.47
C VAL A 63 7.89 0.78 5.88
N ARG A 64 9.18 1.08 6.04
CA ARG A 64 9.80 1.21 7.37
C ARG A 64 9.15 2.33 8.20
N ASP A 65 8.89 3.48 7.59
CA ASP A 65 8.23 4.61 8.27
C ASP A 65 6.80 4.25 8.68
N PHE A 66 6.05 3.56 7.82
CA PHE A 66 4.71 3.05 8.11
C PHE A 66 4.69 2.06 9.29
N LEU A 67 5.64 1.12 9.33
CA LEU A 67 5.75 0.12 10.40
C LEU A 67 6.25 0.71 11.72
N SER A 68 7.12 1.72 11.67
CA SER A 68 7.73 2.32 12.87
C SER A 68 6.85 3.40 13.52
N VAL A 69 5.89 3.96 12.80
CA VAL A 69 4.95 4.96 13.32
C VAL A 69 3.49 4.50 13.11
N PRO A 70 3.00 3.53 13.92
CA PRO A 70 1.61 3.09 13.85
C PRO A 70 0.65 4.26 14.04
N ARG A 71 -0.34 4.37 13.16
CA ARG A 71 -1.40 5.38 13.25
C ARG A 71 -2.71 4.72 13.69
N ASN A 72 -3.49 5.41 14.51
CA ASN A 72 -4.84 4.97 14.81
C ASN A 72 -5.70 5.07 13.54
N ARG A 73 -6.20 3.94 13.05
CA ARG A 73 -7.03 3.82 11.85
C ARG A 73 -8.46 3.39 12.15
N PHE A 74 -8.84 3.42 13.42
CA PHE A 74 -10.20 3.17 13.88
C PHE A 74 -10.98 4.48 13.94
N GLU A 75 -12.21 4.44 13.41
CA GLU A 75 -13.26 5.41 13.59
C GLU A 75 -14.60 4.65 13.68
N GLU A 76 -15.48 5.09 14.58
CA GLU A 76 -16.76 4.42 14.81
C GLU A 76 -17.60 4.36 13.52
N GLY A 77 -18.08 3.16 13.18
CA GLY A 77 -18.91 2.92 12.00
C GLY A 77 -18.18 2.90 10.66
N LEU A 78 -16.92 3.35 10.58
CA LEU A 78 -16.17 3.42 9.32
C LEU A 78 -15.91 2.02 8.73
N PHE A 79 -15.55 1.05 9.59
CA PHE A 79 -15.28 -0.31 9.16
C PHE A 79 -16.51 -1.03 8.56
N ALA A 80 -17.71 -0.77 9.09
CA ALA A 80 -18.97 -1.39 8.64
C ALA A 80 -19.67 -0.63 7.50
N MET A 81 -19.22 0.59 7.19
CA MET A 81 -19.79 1.44 6.15
C MET A 81 -19.55 0.85 4.74
N PRO A 82 -20.46 1.02 3.76
CA PRO A 82 -20.19 0.60 2.38
C PRO A 82 -18.87 1.16 1.82
N ALA A 83 -18.11 0.35 1.09
CA ALA A 83 -16.75 0.68 0.63
C ALA A 83 -16.72 1.99 -0.17
N GLU A 84 -17.70 2.18 -1.06
CA GLU A 84 -17.85 3.38 -1.89
C GLU A 84 -18.04 4.64 -1.05
N ARG A 85 -18.76 4.53 0.08
CA ARG A 85 -18.97 5.66 1.00
C ARG A 85 -17.71 5.98 1.79
N VAL A 86 -17.01 4.95 2.28
CA VAL A 86 -15.71 5.14 2.96
C VAL A 86 -14.71 5.78 2.01
N TYR A 87 -14.63 5.28 0.78
CA TYR A 87 -13.76 5.82 -0.26
C TYR A 87 -14.10 7.27 -0.57
N ALA A 88 -15.37 7.60 -0.83
CA ALA A 88 -15.78 8.98 -1.10
C ALA A 88 -15.46 9.92 0.07
N LEU A 89 -15.63 9.46 1.32
CA LEU A 89 -15.34 10.23 2.53
C LEU A 89 -13.83 10.50 2.69
N LEU A 90 -13.00 9.47 2.58
CA LEU A 90 -11.57 9.54 2.91
C LEU A 90 -10.67 9.94 1.73
N ALA A 91 -11.03 9.57 0.49
CA ALA A 91 -10.30 9.94 -0.71
C ALA A 91 -10.77 11.30 -1.27
N GLY A 92 -12.07 11.60 -1.15
CA GLY A 92 -12.65 12.84 -1.67
C GLY A 92 -12.07 14.10 -1.04
N SER A 93 -11.58 14.03 0.20
CA SER A 93 -10.92 15.15 0.88
C SER A 93 -9.57 15.54 0.25
N VAL A 94 -8.96 14.66 -0.56
CA VAL A 94 -7.64 14.84 -1.16
C VAL A 94 -7.75 15.26 -2.64
N LEU A 95 -8.72 14.69 -3.37
CA LEU A 95 -8.86 14.90 -4.82
C LEU A 95 -9.43 16.28 -5.21
N ALA A 96 -10.04 17.01 -4.27
CA ALA A 96 -10.73 18.27 -4.56
C ALA A 96 -9.83 19.52 -4.53
N GLY A 97 -8.51 19.38 -4.35
CA GLY A 97 -7.54 20.47 -4.19
C GLY A 97 -7.28 21.38 -5.40
N GLY A 98 -8.18 21.47 -6.39
CA GLY A 98 -7.96 22.21 -7.65
C GLY A 98 -9.05 23.22 -8.04
N GLY A 99 -10.09 23.43 -7.24
CA GLY A 99 -11.22 24.30 -7.61
C GLY A 99 -11.68 25.20 -6.45
N ASP A 100 -11.91 26.46 -6.77
CA ASP A 100 -12.14 27.62 -5.90
C ASP A 100 -13.44 27.61 -5.05
N SER A 101 -13.84 26.49 -4.44
CA SER A 101 -15.13 26.41 -3.75
C SER A 101 -15.13 25.51 -2.51
N GLY A 102 -15.02 26.16 -1.35
CA GLY A 102 -15.43 25.63 -0.05
C GLY A 102 -14.28 25.04 0.76
N ALA A 103 -14.14 25.48 2.01
CA ALA A 103 -13.23 24.87 2.96
C ALA A 103 -13.53 23.36 3.04
N HIS A 104 -12.63 22.54 2.49
CA HIS A 104 -12.74 21.09 2.62
C HIS A 104 -12.57 20.75 4.09
N VAL A 105 -13.67 20.35 4.71
CA VAL A 105 -13.66 19.87 6.08
C VAL A 105 -13.04 18.48 6.04
N GLU A 106 -11.83 18.37 6.57
CA GLU A 106 -11.20 17.09 6.82
C GLU A 106 -12.14 16.26 7.71
N PRO A 107 -12.62 15.08 7.28
CA PRO A 107 -13.64 14.34 8.02
C PRO A 107 -13.10 13.84 9.38
N TYR A 108 -11.79 13.59 9.44
CA TYR A 108 -11.07 13.19 10.62
C TYR A 108 -9.72 13.89 10.68
N GLU A 109 -9.21 14.16 11.87
CA GLU A 109 -7.89 14.77 12.04
C GLU A 109 -6.81 13.91 11.35
N ASN A 110 -6.01 14.51 10.47
CA ASN A 110 -4.93 13.84 9.72
C ASN A 110 -5.41 12.65 8.87
N THR A 111 -6.59 12.75 8.26
CA THR A 111 -7.23 11.76 7.36
C THR A 111 -6.24 11.16 6.37
N PHE A 112 -5.46 12.00 5.66
CA PHE A 112 -4.49 11.50 4.70
C PHE A 112 -3.44 10.59 5.35
N ALA A 113 -2.73 11.09 6.36
CA ALA A 113 -1.66 10.35 7.03
C ALA A 113 -2.15 9.11 7.79
N ARG A 114 -3.41 9.10 8.23
CA ARG A 114 -4.00 7.96 8.94
C ARG A 114 -4.41 6.86 7.97
N PHE A 115 -5.19 7.19 6.94
CA PHE A 115 -5.91 6.19 6.16
C PHE A 115 -5.27 5.87 4.81
N HIS A 116 -4.49 6.77 4.20
CA HIS A 116 -3.95 6.55 2.86
C HIS A 116 -2.67 5.71 2.87
N LEU A 117 -2.61 4.72 1.97
CA LEU A 117 -1.46 3.84 1.77
C LEU A 117 -0.80 3.99 0.39
N SER A 118 -1.35 4.80 -0.52
CA SER A 118 -0.84 4.91 -1.90
C SER A 118 0.66 5.25 -1.96
N HIS A 119 1.16 6.03 -1.01
CA HIS A 119 2.57 6.41 -0.94
C HIS A 119 3.53 5.22 -0.75
N LEU A 120 3.05 4.06 -0.27
CA LEU A 120 3.88 2.87 -0.08
C LEU A 120 4.38 2.28 -1.41
N GLY A 121 3.58 2.37 -2.48
CA GLY A 121 3.91 1.77 -3.77
C GLY A 121 4.65 2.69 -4.74
N MET A 122 4.86 3.96 -4.38
CA MET A 122 5.49 4.96 -5.27
C MET A 122 4.78 4.99 -6.64
N SER A 123 5.54 5.00 -7.75
CA SER A 123 5.02 5.09 -9.11
C SER A 123 4.07 3.95 -9.49
N SER A 124 4.29 2.75 -8.93
CA SER A 124 3.37 1.61 -9.16
C SER A 124 1.94 1.92 -8.73
N PHE A 125 1.77 2.81 -7.74
CA PHE A 125 0.46 3.18 -7.20
C PHE A 125 -0.03 4.55 -7.69
N ASP A 126 0.58 5.14 -8.73
CA ASP A 126 0.17 6.45 -9.28
C ASP A 126 -1.29 6.45 -9.74
N ALA A 127 -1.76 5.32 -10.29
CA ALA A 127 -3.15 5.13 -10.69
C ALA A 127 -4.04 4.57 -9.58
N VAL A 128 -3.54 4.41 -8.35
CA VAL A 128 -4.24 3.70 -7.27
C VAL A 128 -4.44 4.61 -6.06
N THR A 129 -5.70 4.81 -5.68
CA THR A 129 -6.00 5.31 -4.33
C THR A 129 -6.24 4.12 -3.42
N LEU A 130 -5.40 3.97 -2.40
CA LEU A 130 -5.43 2.84 -1.47
C LEU A 130 -5.64 3.34 -0.04
N LEU A 131 -6.63 2.78 0.64
CA LEU A 131 -7.02 3.15 1.99
C LEU A 131 -6.95 1.94 2.92
N LEU A 132 -6.66 2.19 4.21
CA LEU A 132 -6.71 1.20 5.28
C LEU A 132 -7.49 1.74 6.47
N VAL A 133 -8.53 1.01 6.85
CA VAL A 133 -9.31 1.25 8.08
C VAL A 133 -9.20 0.04 8.99
N LYS A 134 -9.32 0.26 10.30
CA LYS A 134 -9.37 -0.82 11.29
C LYS A 134 -10.65 -0.76 12.13
N ASP A 135 -11.10 -1.90 12.62
CA ASP A 135 -12.14 -1.96 13.65
C ASP A 135 -11.54 -1.83 15.06
N GLU A 136 -12.41 -1.86 16.08
CA GLU A 136 -12.02 -1.79 17.50
C GLU A 136 -11.18 -2.98 17.98
N ASN A 137 -11.24 -4.11 17.28
CA ASN A 137 -10.47 -5.33 17.56
C ASN A 137 -9.17 -5.38 16.73
N GLY A 138 -8.91 -4.36 15.92
CA GLY A 138 -7.75 -4.27 15.05
C GLY A 138 -7.88 -5.02 13.73
N ALA A 139 -9.04 -5.60 13.40
CA ALA A 139 -9.28 -6.21 12.09
C ALA A 139 -9.11 -5.14 11.01
N GLU A 140 -8.56 -5.54 9.87
CA GLU A 140 -8.15 -4.61 8.82
C GLU A 140 -9.12 -4.68 7.66
N ARG A 141 -9.37 -3.54 7.03
CA ARG A 141 -10.10 -3.46 5.78
C ARG A 141 -9.39 -2.52 4.85
N CYS A 142 -8.93 -3.06 3.73
CA CYS A 142 -8.30 -2.31 2.67
C CYS A 142 -9.33 -1.98 1.61
N ILE A 143 -9.36 -0.73 1.17
CA ILE A 143 -10.33 -0.20 0.20
C ILE A 143 -9.54 0.51 -0.88
N TRP A 144 -9.82 0.22 -2.15
CA TRP A 144 -9.06 0.78 -3.25
C TRP A 144 -9.88 1.08 -4.49
N GLN A 145 -9.33 1.95 -5.32
CA GLN A 145 -9.80 2.23 -6.67
C GLN A 145 -8.60 2.33 -7.60
N ILE A 146 -8.66 1.64 -8.75
CA ILE A 146 -7.65 1.73 -9.81
C ILE A 146 -8.20 2.62 -10.92
N GLY A 147 -7.53 3.74 -11.17
CA GLY A 147 -7.97 4.79 -12.09
C GLY A 147 -9.37 5.28 -11.77
N SER A 148 -10.25 5.23 -12.76
CA SER A 148 -11.69 5.52 -12.62
C SER A 148 -12.56 4.26 -12.48
N GLY A 149 -11.95 3.12 -12.14
CA GLY A 149 -12.62 1.84 -11.99
C GLY A 149 -13.57 1.77 -10.79
N PRO A 150 -14.20 0.60 -10.53
CA PRO A 150 -15.02 0.39 -9.36
C PRO A 150 -14.19 0.45 -8.06
N VAL A 151 -14.80 0.92 -6.98
CA VAL A 151 -14.21 0.79 -5.64
C VAL A 151 -14.31 -0.68 -5.23
N SER A 152 -13.22 -1.23 -4.72
CA SER A 152 -13.11 -2.60 -4.23
C SER A 152 -12.62 -2.59 -2.79
N ASP A 153 -12.90 -3.66 -2.06
CA ASP A 153 -12.41 -3.83 -0.70
C ASP A 153 -12.18 -5.28 -0.31
N ALA A 154 -11.36 -5.48 0.72
CA ALA A 154 -11.10 -6.78 1.34
C ALA A 154 -10.82 -6.60 2.84
N CYS A 155 -11.26 -7.57 3.63
CA CYS A 155 -11.03 -7.61 5.07
C CYS A 155 -9.99 -8.66 5.45
N PHE A 156 -9.17 -8.34 6.45
CA PHE A 156 -8.09 -9.18 6.93
C PHE A 156 -8.14 -9.31 8.47
N PRO A 157 -7.59 -10.40 9.02
CA PRO A 157 -7.29 -10.47 10.44
C PRO A 157 -6.37 -9.30 10.90
N PRO A 158 -6.36 -8.99 12.21
CA PRO A 158 -5.48 -7.96 12.74
C PRO A 158 -4.01 -8.17 12.37
N SER A 159 -3.33 -7.08 12.03
CA SER A 159 -1.91 -7.00 11.73
C SER A 159 -1.47 -7.78 10.49
N THR A 160 -2.39 -8.12 9.58
CA THR A 160 -2.04 -8.85 8.35
C THR A 160 -1.14 -8.00 7.46
N LEU A 161 -1.54 -6.76 7.19
CA LEU A 161 -0.79 -5.86 6.31
C LEU A 161 0.56 -5.49 6.93
N GLU A 162 0.62 -5.15 8.22
CA GLU A 162 1.90 -4.86 8.90
C GLU A 162 2.85 -6.07 8.87
N SER A 163 2.35 -7.28 9.08
CA SER A 163 3.20 -8.50 9.10
C SER A 163 3.80 -8.77 7.72
N VAL A 164 2.98 -8.75 6.67
CA VAL A 164 3.45 -8.98 5.29
C VAL A 164 4.43 -7.89 4.85
N LEU A 165 4.17 -6.63 5.19
CA LEU A 165 5.10 -5.53 4.89
C LEU A 165 6.43 -5.66 5.66
N ALA A 166 6.40 -6.13 6.90
CA ALA A 166 7.61 -6.39 7.68
C ALA A 166 8.44 -7.52 7.06
N GLU A 167 7.79 -8.57 6.57
CA GLU A 167 8.46 -9.68 5.89
C GLU A 167 9.05 -9.26 4.55
N PHE A 168 8.32 -8.46 3.75
CA PHE A 168 8.86 -7.81 2.57
C PHE A 168 10.11 -7.01 2.91
N LEU A 169 10.03 -6.12 3.90
CA LEU A 169 11.14 -5.24 4.28
C LEU A 169 12.37 -6.06 4.70
N HIS A 170 12.17 -7.10 5.51
CA HIS A 170 13.24 -8.01 5.91
C HIS A 170 13.88 -8.71 4.70
N ALA A 171 13.06 -9.28 3.81
CA ALA A 171 13.55 -9.97 2.62
C ALA A 171 14.28 -9.05 1.65
N PHE A 172 13.81 -7.81 1.50
CA PHE A 172 14.45 -6.76 0.71
C PHE A 172 15.80 -6.36 1.31
N GLU A 173 15.88 -6.07 2.61
CA GLU A 173 17.12 -5.67 3.29
C GLU A 173 18.20 -6.76 3.25
N MET A 174 17.81 -8.04 3.26
CA MET A 174 18.73 -9.16 3.09
C MET A 174 19.31 -9.27 1.67
N ARG A 175 18.57 -8.82 0.65
CA ARG A 175 19.00 -8.84 -0.76
C ARG A 175 19.72 -7.58 -1.18
N CYS A 176 19.36 -6.44 -0.59
CA CYS A 176 19.93 -5.13 -0.84
C CYS A 176 20.49 -4.55 0.46
N PRO A 177 21.58 -5.11 1.02
CA PRO A 177 22.18 -4.58 2.22
C PRO A 177 22.61 -3.12 1.97
N ASN A 178 22.06 -2.22 2.78
CA ASN A 178 22.26 -0.79 2.61
C ASN A 178 23.77 -0.44 2.65
N PRO A 179 24.36 0.12 1.58
CA PRO A 179 25.80 0.38 1.52
C PRO A 179 26.26 1.44 2.55
N THR A 180 25.33 2.18 3.17
CA THR A 180 25.64 3.18 4.20
C THR A 180 25.93 2.59 5.59
N ARG A 181 25.82 1.28 5.80
CA ARG A 181 26.12 0.64 7.10
C ARG A 181 27.58 0.19 7.31
N THR A 182 28.48 0.43 6.36
CA THR A 182 29.91 0.05 6.48
C THR A 182 30.86 1.19 6.86
N GLY A 183 30.38 2.24 7.53
CA GLY A 183 31.25 3.34 7.95
C GLY A 183 30.68 4.24 9.04
N ALA A 184 30.60 3.71 10.26
CA ALA A 184 30.62 4.50 11.50
C ALA A 184 31.53 3.79 12.51
#